data_AF-A0A9C9X9P6-F1
#
_entry.id   AF-A0A9C9X9P6-F1
#
_cell.length_a   1.000
_cell.length_b   1.000
_cell.length_c   1.000
_cell.angle_alpha   90.00
_cell.angle_beta   90.00
_cell.angle_gamma   90.00
#
_symmetry.space_group_name_H-M   'P 1'
#
loop_
_entity.id
_entity.type
_entity.pdbx_description
1 polymer ?
#
loop_
_entity_poly.entity_id
_entity_poly.type
_entity_poly.pdbx_seq_one_letter_code
_entity_poly.pdbx_strand_id
1 'polypeptide(L)'
;MRALLLLFLGLLLSSVAQAGVDAGRLYQKHCAECHGKDRLGGMGQALLPGNLKRLKKEKAVTVIRDGLPATQMPALGDRLDETAIRALVDYIYTPLPYIPEWGLARMRDTHVVPHPFQSLPDKPVFDADPLNLFVVVELGDHHATILDGDRFEPLIRFKTRRNLHGGPKYSPTGRYVYFASRDGWISKFDMYNLKTVAEIRAGINTRNLAVSGDGRYVMVGNYLPHTL
;
A
#
# COMPACT_ATOMS: atom_id res chain seq x y z
N MET A 1 -6.50 -24.05 81.25
CA MET A 1 -6.07 -23.32 80.03
C MET A 1 -5.94 -24.33 78.90
N ARG A 2 -6.95 -24.45 78.03
CA ARG A 2 -6.94 -25.35 76.86
C ARG A 2 -6.62 -24.49 75.62
N ALA A 3 -5.48 -24.74 75.00
CA ALA A 3 -5.07 -24.07 73.76
C ALA A 3 -5.69 -24.79 72.55
N LEU A 4 -6.50 -24.08 71.78
CA LEU A 4 -7.10 -24.53 70.53
C LEU A 4 -6.10 -24.27 69.39
N LEU A 5 -5.57 -25.33 68.76
CA LEU A 5 -4.83 -25.22 67.50
C LEU A 5 -5.83 -25.13 66.33
N LEU A 6 -5.86 -23.99 65.65
CA LEU A 6 -6.57 -23.80 64.37
C LEU A 6 -5.60 -24.07 63.22
N LEU A 7 -5.79 -25.19 62.51
CA LEU A 7 -5.14 -25.48 61.24
C LEU A 7 -5.78 -24.63 60.14
N PHE A 8 -5.05 -23.64 59.60
CA PHE A 8 -5.42 -22.95 58.37
C PHE A 8 -4.91 -23.76 57.17
N LEU A 9 -5.81 -24.43 56.46
CA LEU A 9 -5.53 -25.09 55.18
C LEU A 9 -5.58 -24.03 54.07
N GLY A 10 -4.41 -23.53 53.67
CA GLY A 10 -4.26 -22.58 52.56
C GLY A 10 -4.55 -23.23 51.21
N LEU A 11 -5.67 -22.86 50.58
CA LEU A 11 -6.03 -23.25 49.23
C LEU A 11 -5.16 -22.47 48.22
N LEU A 12 -4.11 -23.11 47.70
CA LEU A 12 -3.26 -22.58 46.63
C LEU A 12 -4.02 -22.65 45.29
N LEU A 13 -4.77 -21.60 44.96
CA LEU A 13 -5.29 -21.35 43.62
C LEU A 13 -4.11 -21.02 42.69
N SER A 14 -3.63 -22.02 41.97
CA SER A 14 -2.65 -21.84 40.90
C SER A 14 -3.34 -21.20 39.70
N SER A 15 -3.14 -19.90 39.50
CA SER A 15 -3.56 -19.19 38.29
C SER A 15 -2.68 -19.67 37.12
N VAL A 16 -3.24 -20.55 36.29
CA VAL A 16 -2.63 -20.90 35.00
C VAL A 16 -2.73 -19.65 34.13
N ALA A 17 -1.61 -18.96 33.93
CA ALA A 17 -1.52 -17.86 33.00
C ALA A 17 -1.82 -18.39 31.59
N GLN A 18 -2.96 -17.99 31.02
CA GLN A 18 -3.28 -18.25 29.62
C GLN A 18 -2.19 -17.59 28.77
N ALA A 19 -1.32 -18.40 28.15
CA ALA A 19 -0.32 -17.89 27.23
C ALA A 19 -1.05 -17.17 26.09
N GLY A 20 -0.94 -15.84 26.05
CA GLY A 20 -1.59 -15.02 25.04
C GLY A 20 -1.10 -15.38 23.63
N VAL A 21 -1.96 -15.17 22.62
CA VAL A 21 -1.59 -15.37 21.22
C VAL A 21 -0.46 -14.40 20.84
N ASP A 22 0.68 -14.94 20.41
CA ASP A 22 1.79 -14.15 19.88
C ASP A 22 1.49 -13.71 18.44
N ALA A 23 0.77 -12.60 18.31
CA ALA A 23 0.40 -12.02 17.02
C ALA A 23 1.62 -11.60 16.18
N GLY A 24 2.74 -11.22 16.83
CA GLY A 24 3.97 -10.86 16.15
C GLY A 24 4.56 -12.07 15.42
N ARG A 25 4.65 -13.22 16.09
CA ARG A 25 5.11 -14.48 15.48
C ARG A 25 4.15 -14.95 14.38
N LEU A 26 2.84 -14.85 14.59
CA LEU A 26 1.86 -15.17 13.55
C LEU A 26 2.05 -14.28 12.32
N TYR A 27 2.27 -12.98 12.52
CA TYR A 27 2.49 -12.03 11.43
C TYR A 27 3.75 -12.38 10.62
N GLN A 28 4.86 -12.68 11.30
CA GLN A 28 6.10 -13.09 10.63
C GLN A 28 5.90 -14.36 9.79
N LYS A 29 5.09 -15.31 10.29
CA LYS A 29 4.86 -16.60 9.63
C LYS A 29 3.89 -16.51 8.44
N HIS A 30 2.87 -15.65 8.52
CA HIS A 30 1.74 -15.69 7.59
C HIS A 30 1.57 -14.43 6.73
N CYS A 31 2.22 -13.32 7.08
CA CYS A 31 1.96 -12.01 6.47
C CYS A 31 3.22 -11.32 5.94
N ALA A 32 4.34 -11.47 6.64
CA ALA A 32 5.54 -10.66 6.42
C ALA A 32 6.20 -10.85 5.04
N GLU A 33 6.03 -12.00 4.39
CA GLU A 33 6.59 -12.27 3.06
C GLU A 33 6.03 -11.28 2.01
N CYS A 34 4.73 -10.98 2.08
CA CYS A 34 4.09 -10.04 1.17
C CYS A 34 4.09 -8.61 1.74
N HIS A 35 3.85 -8.45 3.04
CA HIS A 35 3.59 -7.15 3.66
C HIS A 35 4.80 -6.52 4.37
N GLY A 36 5.97 -7.16 4.29
CA GLY A 36 7.21 -6.74 4.94
C GLY A 36 7.24 -7.12 6.42
N LYS A 37 8.41 -7.50 6.94
CA LYS A 37 8.58 -7.89 8.36
C LYS A 37 8.20 -6.79 9.35
N ASP A 38 8.28 -5.54 8.90
CA ASP A 38 8.04 -4.30 9.61
C ASP A 38 6.65 -3.70 9.31
N ARG A 39 5.80 -4.41 8.55
CA ARG A 39 4.48 -3.95 8.06
C ARG A 39 4.54 -2.79 7.07
N LEU A 40 5.72 -2.44 6.54
CA LEU A 40 5.89 -1.30 5.64
C LEU A 40 5.50 -1.61 4.18
N GLY A 41 5.01 -2.82 3.90
CA GLY A 41 4.57 -3.23 2.58
C GLY A 41 5.72 -3.64 1.66
N GLY A 42 5.38 -4.39 0.63
CA GLY A 42 6.29 -4.94 -0.36
C GLY A 42 5.49 -5.40 -1.58
N MET A 43 5.35 -6.72 -1.75
CA MET A 43 4.40 -7.27 -2.73
C MET A 43 2.95 -6.94 -2.36
N GLY A 44 2.62 -6.85 -1.08
CA GLY A 44 1.35 -6.38 -0.53
C GLY A 44 1.46 -4.95 0.00
N GLN A 45 0.30 -4.33 0.27
CA GLN A 45 0.25 -2.97 0.84
C GLN A 45 0.87 -2.90 2.25
N ALA A 46 1.23 -1.70 2.70
CA ALA A 46 1.65 -1.52 4.09
C ALA A 46 0.47 -1.74 5.05
N LEU A 47 0.70 -2.47 6.15
CA LEU A 47 -0.31 -2.87 7.12
C LEU A 47 -0.15 -2.06 8.41
N LEU A 48 -0.33 -0.75 8.27
CA LEU A 48 -0.28 0.21 9.38
C LEU A 48 -1.63 0.92 9.52
N PRO A 49 -1.97 1.44 10.73
CA PRO A 49 -3.25 2.10 10.97
C PRO A 49 -3.58 3.22 9.96
N GLY A 50 -2.58 4.02 9.59
CA GLY A 50 -2.75 5.10 8.61
C GLY A 50 -3.06 4.61 7.19
N ASN A 51 -2.49 3.47 6.77
CA ASN A 51 -2.76 2.84 5.47
C ASN A 51 -4.15 2.17 5.50
N LEU A 52 -4.47 1.53 6.62
CA LEU A 52 -5.72 0.81 6.84
C LEU A 52 -6.90 1.69 7.27
N LYS A 53 -6.75 3.03 7.35
CA LYS A 53 -7.80 3.96 7.85
C LYS A 53 -9.20 3.77 7.25
N ARG A 54 -9.30 3.26 6.01
CA ARG A 54 -10.58 3.04 5.30
C ARG A 54 -11.11 1.60 5.42
N LEU A 55 -10.34 0.70 6.01
CA LEU A 55 -10.71 -0.68 6.27
C LEU A 55 -11.12 -0.77 7.74
N LYS A 56 -12.35 -1.22 8.02
CA LYS A 56 -12.80 -1.52 9.39
C LYS A 56 -12.19 -2.83 9.88
N LYS A 57 -11.93 -2.96 11.18
CA LYS A 57 -11.30 -4.16 11.77
C LYS A 57 -12.09 -5.44 11.45
N GLU A 58 -13.40 -5.41 11.50
CA GLU A 58 -14.28 -6.55 11.22
C GLU A 58 -14.13 -7.00 9.77
N LYS A 59 -13.99 -6.04 8.84
CA LYS A 59 -13.70 -6.37 7.45
C LYS A 59 -12.28 -6.91 7.27
N ALA A 60 -11.31 -6.43 8.05
CA ALA A 60 -9.96 -6.99 8.06
C ALA A 60 -9.96 -8.46 8.56
N VAL A 61 -10.78 -8.81 9.56
CA VAL A 61 -10.99 -10.20 9.99
C VAL A 61 -11.49 -11.04 8.81
N THR A 62 -12.53 -10.59 8.10
CA THR A 62 -13.03 -11.28 6.90
C THR A 62 -11.95 -11.44 5.84
N VAL A 63 -11.16 -10.39 5.57
CA VAL A 63 -10.06 -10.43 4.59
C VAL A 63 -8.98 -11.44 4.96
N ILE A 64 -8.58 -11.51 6.23
CA ILE A 64 -7.57 -12.48 6.67
C ILE A 64 -8.14 -13.91 6.60
N ARG A 65 -9.40 -14.10 7.00
CA ARG A 65 -10.06 -15.42 6.99
C ARG A 65 -10.28 -15.94 5.58
N ASP A 66 -10.91 -15.13 4.73
CA ASP A 66 -11.49 -15.55 3.44
C ASP A 66 -10.62 -15.13 2.24
N GLY A 67 -9.58 -14.34 2.47
CA GLY A 67 -8.75 -13.75 1.42
C GLY A 67 -9.45 -12.59 0.69
N LEU A 68 -8.84 -12.13 -0.40
CA LEU A 68 -9.43 -11.15 -1.31
C LEU A 68 -9.51 -11.73 -2.72
N PRO A 69 -10.72 -11.94 -3.27
CA PRO A 69 -10.91 -12.45 -4.63
C PRO A 69 -10.16 -11.64 -5.68
N ALA A 70 -9.65 -12.32 -6.71
CA ALA A 70 -8.86 -11.72 -7.80
C ALA A 70 -7.58 -10.97 -7.33
N THR A 71 -7.05 -11.35 -6.17
CA THR A 71 -5.77 -10.83 -5.67
C THR A 71 -4.86 -11.97 -5.20
N GLN A 72 -3.60 -11.64 -4.90
CA GLN A 72 -2.65 -12.58 -4.30
C GLN A 72 -2.80 -12.70 -2.77
N MET A 73 -3.79 -12.06 -2.15
CA MET A 73 -4.03 -12.18 -0.70
C MET A 73 -4.82 -13.47 -0.42
N PRO A 74 -4.18 -14.52 0.14
CA PRO A 74 -4.82 -15.81 0.34
C PRO A 74 -5.78 -15.79 1.54
N ALA A 75 -6.69 -16.76 1.55
CA ALA A 75 -7.46 -17.11 2.74
C ALA A 75 -6.56 -17.80 3.77
N LEU A 76 -6.69 -17.45 5.06
CA LEU A 76 -5.97 -18.07 6.16
C LEU A 76 -6.88 -18.77 7.18
N GLY A 77 -8.20 -18.80 6.93
CA GLY A 77 -9.18 -19.42 7.83
C GLY A 77 -8.95 -20.91 8.09
N ASP A 78 -8.36 -21.65 7.15
CA ASP A 78 -8.01 -23.07 7.33
C ASP A 78 -6.75 -23.27 8.19
N ARG A 79 -5.99 -22.20 8.44
CA ARG A 79 -4.69 -22.24 9.14
C ARG A 79 -4.70 -21.52 10.47
N LEU A 80 -5.64 -20.60 10.68
CA LEU A 80 -5.72 -19.72 11.84
C LEU A 80 -7.16 -19.71 12.35
N ASP A 81 -7.33 -19.94 13.66
CA ASP A 81 -8.62 -19.80 14.31
C ASP A 81 -9.02 -18.31 14.48
N GLU A 82 -10.26 -18.09 14.91
CA GLU A 82 -10.81 -16.74 15.06
C GLU A 82 -10.01 -15.89 16.07
N THR A 83 -9.52 -16.49 17.15
CA THR A 83 -8.71 -15.80 18.16
C THR A 83 -7.38 -15.32 17.57
N ALA A 84 -6.70 -16.16 16.80
CA ALA A 84 -5.47 -15.84 16.10
C ALA A 84 -5.66 -14.75 15.04
N ILE A 85 -6.75 -14.82 14.26
CA ILE A 85 -7.09 -13.81 13.26
C ILE A 85 -7.34 -12.45 13.92
N ARG A 86 -8.13 -12.42 15.02
CA ARG A 86 -8.39 -11.17 15.75
C ARG A 86 -7.11 -10.59 16.34
N ALA A 87 -6.22 -11.43 16.89
CA ALA A 87 -4.92 -11.00 17.39
C ALA A 87 -4.05 -10.38 16.28
N LEU A 88 -4.04 -10.96 15.06
CA LEU A 88 -3.39 -10.37 13.89
C LEU A 88 -4.00 -9.03 13.48
N VAL A 89 -5.33 -8.91 13.49
CA VAL A 89 -6.00 -7.64 13.21
C VAL A 89 -5.60 -6.59 14.25
N ASP A 90 -5.65 -6.89 15.53
CA ASP A 90 -5.23 -5.93 16.56
C ASP A 90 -3.76 -5.54 16.40
N TYR A 91 -2.90 -6.50 16.04
CA TYR A 91 -1.49 -6.24 15.74
C TYR A 91 -1.31 -5.26 14.56
N ILE A 92 -1.93 -5.47 13.40
CA ILE A 92 -1.76 -4.55 12.24
C ILE A 92 -2.41 -3.18 12.44
N TYR A 93 -3.32 -3.05 13.41
CA TYR A 93 -3.90 -1.76 13.83
C TYR A 93 -3.14 -1.11 15.02
N THR A 94 -2.02 -1.70 15.48
CA THR A 94 -1.15 -1.08 16.48
C THR A 94 -0.14 -0.14 15.81
N PRO A 95 -0.01 1.14 16.22
CA PRO A 95 1.02 2.05 15.72
C PRO A 95 2.44 1.49 15.89
N LEU A 96 3.38 1.93 15.06
CA LEU A 96 4.80 1.66 15.31
C LEU A 96 5.29 2.52 16.48
N PRO A 97 6.21 2.02 17.31
CA PRO A 97 6.75 2.79 18.44
C PRO A 97 7.68 3.94 18.00
N TYR A 98 8.04 3.98 16.72
CA TYR A 98 8.85 5.03 16.09
C TYR A 98 8.31 5.32 14.68
N ILE A 99 8.71 6.47 14.12
CA ILE A 99 8.46 6.81 12.72
C ILE A 99 9.51 6.10 11.86
N PRO A 100 9.13 5.21 10.93
CA PRO A 100 10.09 4.53 10.08
C PRO A 100 10.83 5.51 9.18
N GLU A 101 12.13 5.30 9.05
CA GLU A 101 12.94 6.03 8.08
C GLU A 101 12.69 5.49 6.66
N TRP A 102 12.34 6.39 5.74
CA TRP A 102 12.26 6.12 4.32
C TRP A 102 13.09 7.15 3.54
N GLY A 103 14.41 7.07 3.73
CA GLY A 103 15.37 8.01 3.15
C GLY A 103 15.75 7.71 1.70
N LEU A 104 16.67 8.52 1.16
CA LEU A 104 17.14 8.45 -0.23
C LEU A 104 17.64 7.06 -0.66
N ALA A 105 18.33 6.33 0.23
CA ALA A 105 18.80 4.98 -0.08
C ALA A 105 17.62 4.05 -0.41
N ARG A 106 16.61 3.99 0.47
CA ARG A 106 15.39 3.19 0.25
C ARG A 106 14.64 3.62 -1.01
N MET A 107 14.53 4.92 -1.25
CA MET A 107 13.90 5.43 -2.47
C MET A 107 14.64 4.93 -3.72
N ARG A 108 15.97 5.05 -3.75
CA ARG A 108 16.82 4.61 -4.87
C ARG A 108 16.73 3.10 -5.10
N ASP A 109 16.69 2.30 -4.04
CA ASP A 109 16.55 0.84 -4.14
C ASP A 109 15.24 0.40 -4.81
N THR A 110 14.21 1.25 -4.78
CA THR A 110 12.92 0.98 -5.42
C THR A 110 12.76 1.61 -6.80
N HIS A 111 13.76 2.35 -7.27
CA HIS A 111 13.66 3.08 -8.53
C HIS A 111 13.84 2.13 -9.72
N VAL A 112 12.77 1.97 -10.49
CA VAL A 112 12.76 1.15 -11.70
C VAL A 112 12.51 2.06 -12.89
N VAL A 113 13.33 1.94 -13.94
CA VAL A 113 13.24 2.77 -15.15
C VAL A 113 13.15 1.84 -16.37
N PRO A 114 11.96 1.30 -16.69
CA PRO A 114 11.80 0.41 -17.85
C PRO A 114 12.15 1.09 -19.18
N HIS A 115 11.92 2.40 -19.28
CA HIS A 115 12.25 3.21 -20.44
C HIS A 115 13.09 4.41 -20.01
N PRO A 116 14.41 4.39 -20.22
CA PRO A 116 15.29 5.51 -19.90
C PRO A 116 14.86 6.82 -20.57
N PHE A 117 15.31 7.94 -20.02
CA PHE A 117 15.07 9.26 -20.62
C PHE A 117 15.50 9.26 -22.10
N GLN A 118 14.65 9.81 -22.97
CA GLN A 118 14.85 9.87 -24.43
C GLN A 118 14.91 8.52 -25.16
N SER A 119 14.63 7.39 -24.50
CA SER A 119 14.55 6.08 -25.19
C SER A 119 13.29 5.90 -26.05
N LEU A 120 12.28 6.76 -25.87
CA LEU A 120 11.01 6.72 -26.60
C LEU A 120 10.86 7.94 -27.52
N PRO A 121 10.27 7.78 -28.72
CA PRO A 121 10.01 8.88 -29.66
C PRO A 121 9.26 10.04 -29.03
N ASP A 122 9.60 11.28 -29.43
CA ASP A 122 8.87 12.49 -29.04
C ASP A 122 7.72 12.80 -30.00
N LYS A 123 6.85 11.79 -30.19
CA LYS A 123 5.62 11.91 -30.99
C LYS A 123 4.59 10.87 -30.54
N PRO A 124 3.28 11.16 -30.61
CA PRO A 124 2.23 10.19 -30.37
C PRO A 124 2.35 8.96 -31.28
N VAL A 125 2.01 7.78 -30.76
CA VAL A 125 1.91 6.52 -31.52
C VAL A 125 0.49 6.21 -31.99
N PHE A 126 -0.40 7.21 -31.89
CA PHE A 126 -1.82 7.16 -32.21
C PHE A 126 -2.24 8.47 -32.88
N ASP A 127 -3.42 8.46 -33.51
CA ASP A 127 -3.94 9.60 -34.27
C ASP A 127 -4.81 10.57 -33.46
N ALA A 128 -5.30 10.16 -32.28
CA ALA A 128 -6.12 10.98 -31.39
C ALA A 128 -5.38 12.25 -30.93
N ASP A 129 -6.11 13.37 -30.73
CA ASP A 129 -5.54 14.61 -30.23
C ASP A 129 -4.93 14.40 -28.82
N PRO A 130 -3.60 14.53 -28.64
CA PRO A 130 -2.96 14.31 -27.36
C PRO A 130 -3.41 15.28 -26.25
N LEU A 131 -3.95 16.45 -26.61
CA LEU A 131 -4.45 17.44 -25.66
C LEU A 131 -5.91 17.21 -25.24
N ASN A 132 -6.61 16.30 -25.93
CA ASN A 132 -7.98 15.90 -25.62
C ASN A 132 -8.07 14.47 -25.08
N LEU A 133 -7.00 13.95 -24.47
CA LEU A 133 -7.02 12.63 -23.84
C LEU A 133 -7.55 12.68 -22.40
N PHE A 134 -8.32 11.67 -22.03
CA PHE A 134 -8.73 11.44 -20.65
C PHE A 134 -7.91 10.33 -20.00
N VAL A 135 -7.48 10.57 -18.77
CA VAL A 135 -6.92 9.52 -17.89
C VAL A 135 -8.03 9.06 -16.94
N VAL A 136 -8.58 7.89 -17.21
CA VAL A 136 -9.66 7.28 -16.42
C VAL A 136 -9.05 6.32 -15.40
N VAL A 137 -9.15 6.63 -14.11
CA VAL A 137 -8.62 5.79 -13.03
C VAL A 137 -9.65 4.76 -12.59
N GLU A 138 -9.33 3.48 -12.76
CA GLU A 138 -10.18 2.34 -12.44
C GLU A 138 -9.76 1.74 -11.09
N LEU A 139 -10.26 2.32 -9.99
CA LEU A 139 -9.85 1.93 -8.63
C LEU A 139 -10.21 0.49 -8.25
N GLY A 140 -11.27 -0.07 -8.86
CA GLY A 140 -11.83 -1.37 -8.50
C GLY A 140 -10.86 -2.54 -8.68
N ASP A 141 -10.08 -2.52 -9.76
CA ASP A 141 -9.11 -3.58 -10.08
C ASP A 141 -7.70 -3.04 -10.39
N HIS A 142 -7.46 -1.76 -10.06
CA HIS A 142 -6.17 -1.09 -10.13
C HIS A 142 -5.60 -0.91 -11.55
N HIS A 143 -6.45 -0.45 -12.47
CA HIS A 143 -6.05 -0.04 -13.81
C HIS A 143 -6.21 1.47 -14.01
N ALA A 144 -5.64 1.94 -15.12
CA ALA A 144 -6.04 3.19 -15.73
C ALA A 144 -6.23 2.96 -17.23
N THR A 145 -7.16 3.71 -17.81
CA THR A 145 -7.42 3.75 -19.24
C THR A 145 -7.06 5.13 -19.77
N ILE A 146 -6.32 5.17 -20.88
CA ILE A 146 -6.17 6.37 -21.70
C ILE A 146 -7.29 6.33 -22.73
N LEU A 147 -8.18 7.31 -22.68
CA LEU A 147 -9.37 7.39 -23.52
C LEU A 147 -9.26 8.57 -24.48
N ASP A 148 -9.56 8.35 -25.75
CA ASP A 148 -9.76 9.40 -26.74
C ASP A 148 -10.97 10.26 -26.34
N GLY A 149 -10.79 11.57 -26.20
CA GLY A 149 -11.84 12.48 -25.78
C GLY A 149 -12.82 12.90 -26.87
N ASP A 150 -12.49 12.69 -28.14
CA ASP A 150 -13.38 12.97 -29.27
C ASP A 150 -14.25 11.76 -29.59
N ARG A 151 -13.64 10.57 -29.58
CA ARG A 151 -14.32 9.31 -29.95
C ARG A 151 -14.86 8.52 -28.75
N PHE A 152 -14.40 8.83 -27.54
CA PHE A 152 -14.66 8.04 -26.33
C PHE A 152 -14.26 6.57 -26.46
N GLU A 153 -13.18 6.31 -27.19
CA GLU A 153 -12.60 4.98 -27.40
C GLU A 153 -11.32 4.79 -26.57
N PRO A 154 -11.11 3.62 -25.95
CA PRO A 154 -9.89 3.37 -25.17
C PRO A 154 -8.68 3.15 -26.10
N LEU A 155 -7.65 3.96 -25.93
CA LEU A 155 -6.36 3.76 -26.60
C LEU A 155 -5.55 2.64 -25.94
N ILE A 156 -5.53 2.61 -24.61
CA ILE A 156 -4.91 1.54 -23.82
C ILE A 156 -5.56 1.46 -22.44
N ARG A 157 -5.62 0.24 -21.92
CA ARG A 157 -5.86 -0.04 -20.51
C ARG A 157 -4.63 -0.72 -19.92
N PHE A 158 -4.08 -0.17 -18.84
CA PHE A 158 -2.85 -0.68 -18.24
C PHE A 158 -2.94 -0.79 -16.73
N LYS A 159 -2.19 -1.74 -16.17
CA LYS A 159 -2.15 -1.96 -14.73
C LYS A 159 -1.38 -0.84 -14.05
N THR A 160 -1.92 -0.36 -12.94
CA THR A 160 -1.30 0.68 -12.10
C THR A 160 -0.82 0.10 -10.78
N ARG A 161 -0.11 0.90 -10.00
CA ARG A 161 0.09 0.61 -8.58
C ARG A 161 -1.26 0.70 -7.85
N ARG A 162 -1.45 -0.15 -6.85
CA ARG A 162 -2.73 -0.23 -6.11
C ARG A 162 -3.05 1.08 -5.41
N ASN A 163 -4.35 1.36 -5.27
CA ASN A 163 -4.87 2.48 -4.48
C ASN A 163 -4.28 3.85 -4.90
N LEU A 164 -4.39 4.20 -6.18
CA LEU A 164 -4.05 5.54 -6.65
C LEU A 164 -4.77 6.63 -5.83
N HIS A 165 -4.09 7.75 -5.60
CA HIS A 165 -4.51 8.80 -4.68
C HIS A 165 -4.11 10.19 -5.18
N GLY A 166 -4.87 11.23 -4.80
CA GLY A 166 -4.54 12.63 -5.10
C GLY A 166 -4.82 13.08 -6.55
N GLY A 167 -5.24 12.16 -7.42
CA GLY A 167 -5.47 12.38 -8.84
C GLY A 167 -4.16 12.54 -9.63
N PRO A 168 -4.15 12.19 -10.93
CA PRO A 168 -2.97 12.39 -11.76
C PRO A 168 -2.57 13.88 -11.83
N LYS A 169 -1.29 14.14 -12.10
CA LYS A 169 -0.77 15.46 -12.48
C LYS A 169 0.00 15.34 -13.78
N TYR A 170 -0.02 16.38 -14.60
CA TYR A 170 0.60 16.36 -15.91
C TYR A 170 1.89 17.18 -15.90
N SER A 171 2.83 16.82 -16.78
CA SER A 171 3.88 17.76 -17.20
C SER A 171 3.26 18.96 -17.90
N PRO A 172 3.93 20.13 -17.95
CA PRO A 172 3.41 21.33 -18.60
C PRO A 172 2.99 21.12 -20.06
N THR A 173 3.66 20.22 -20.79
CA THR A 173 3.35 19.89 -22.18
C THR A 173 2.23 18.86 -22.35
N GLY A 174 1.67 18.32 -21.27
CA GLY A 174 0.69 17.21 -21.30
C GLY A 174 1.27 15.83 -21.63
N ARG A 175 2.51 15.74 -22.15
CA ARG A 175 3.12 14.46 -22.57
C ARG A 175 3.24 13.44 -21.45
N TYR A 176 3.62 13.84 -20.25
CA TYR A 176 3.78 12.92 -19.12
C TYR A 176 2.64 13.10 -18.13
N VAL A 177 2.13 11.99 -17.62
CA VAL A 177 1.24 11.95 -16.46
C VAL A 177 1.92 11.23 -15.30
N TYR A 178 1.71 11.75 -14.10
CA TYR A 178 2.29 11.27 -12.85
C TYR A 178 1.18 10.79 -11.93
N PHE A 179 1.34 9.57 -11.41
CA PHE A 179 0.41 8.95 -10.48
C PHE A 179 1.06 8.79 -9.11
N ALA A 180 0.30 9.04 -8.05
CA ALA A 180 0.69 8.68 -6.68
C ALA A 180 -0.20 7.52 -6.21
N SER A 181 0.39 6.49 -5.62
CA SER A 181 -0.34 5.48 -4.86
C SER A 181 -0.33 5.80 -3.37
N ARG A 182 -1.33 5.32 -2.64
CA ARG A 182 -1.38 5.51 -1.19
C ARG A 182 -0.22 4.86 -0.44
N ASP A 183 0.35 3.78 -0.96
CA ASP A 183 1.51 3.09 -0.37
C ASP A 183 2.87 3.68 -0.81
N GLY A 184 2.83 4.85 -1.45
CA GLY A 184 3.96 5.72 -1.73
C GLY A 184 4.76 5.46 -3.00
N TRP A 185 4.24 4.61 -3.90
CA TRP A 185 4.72 4.55 -5.27
C TRP A 185 4.30 5.78 -6.07
N ILE A 186 5.24 6.31 -6.83
CA ILE A 186 5.07 7.33 -7.86
C ILE A 186 5.38 6.68 -9.21
N SER A 187 4.45 6.79 -10.16
CA SER A 187 4.62 6.27 -11.52
C SER A 187 4.59 7.42 -12.52
N LYS A 188 5.56 7.46 -13.42
CA LYS A 188 5.59 8.36 -14.59
C LYS A 188 5.19 7.58 -15.84
N PHE A 189 4.16 8.05 -16.53
CA PHE A 189 3.65 7.44 -17.76
C PHE A 189 3.78 8.43 -18.93
N ASP A 190 4.29 7.95 -20.06
CA ASP A 190 4.38 8.71 -21.31
C ASP A 190 3.09 8.53 -22.10
N MET A 191 2.30 9.59 -22.16
CA MET A 191 1.01 9.63 -22.87
C MET A 191 1.20 9.50 -24.37
N TYR A 192 2.34 9.88 -24.95
CA TYR A 192 2.57 9.75 -26.39
C TYR A 192 2.84 8.33 -26.82
N ASN A 193 3.58 7.59 -26.00
CA ASN A 193 4.02 6.22 -26.32
C ASN A 193 3.19 5.14 -25.63
N LEU A 194 2.26 5.54 -24.74
CA LEU A 194 1.40 4.65 -23.97
C LEU A 194 2.18 3.66 -23.09
N LYS A 195 3.26 4.14 -22.43
CA LYS A 195 4.14 3.31 -21.59
C LYS A 195 4.48 3.95 -20.25
N THR A 196 4.57 3.12 -19.21
CA THR A 196 5.18 3.52 -17.93
C THR A 196 6.69 3.66 -18.09
N VAL A 197 7.22 4.86 -17.85
CA VAL A 197 8.62 5.23 -18.08
C VAL A 197 9.50 4.92 -16.87
N ALA A 198 8.99 5.26 -15.68
CA ALA A 198 9.71 5.08 -14.43
C ALA A 198 8.74 4.95 -13.26
N GLU A 199 9.16 4.24 -12.22
CA GLU A 199 8.46 4.14 -10.95
C GLU A 199 9.45 4.20 -9.78
N ILE A 200 9.06 4.87 -8.70
CA ILE A 200 9.86 4.97 -7.48
C ILE A 200 8.95 4.99 -6.26
N ARG A 201 9.37 4.39 -5.14
CA ARG A 201 8.63 4.47 -3.89
C ARG A 201 9.19 5.61 -3.02
N ALA A 202 8.48 6.73 -2.99
CA ALA A 202 8.88 7.95 -2.28
C ALA A 202 8.54 7.95 -0.78
N GLY A 203 7.68 7.03 -0.33
CA GLY A 203 7.26 6.92 1.07
C GLY A 203 6.50 5.63 1.36
N ILE A 204 5.98 5.53 2.58
CA ILE A 204 5.19 4.38 3.05
C ILE A 204 3.69 4.70 2.99
N ASN A 205 3.32 5.96 3.23
CA ASN A 205 1.96 6.46 3.11
C ASN A 205 1.98 7.84 2.45
N THR A 206 1.48 7.94 1.23
CA THR A 206 1.53 9.16 0.42
C THR A 206 0.16 9.76 0.20
N ARG A 207 0.08 11.10 0.23
CA ARG A 207 -1.15 11.85 0.02
C ARG A 207 -1.31 12.34 -1.40
N ASN A 208 -0.29 12.98 -1.94
CA ASN A 208 -0.34 13.52 -3.29
C ASN A 208 1.08 13.79 -3.82
N LEU A 209 1.14 14.17 -5.09
CA LEU A 209 2.32 14.74 -5.72
C LEU A 209 1.96 16.07 -6.42
N ALA A 210 2.98 16.87 -6.71
CA ALA A 210 2.90 18.06 -7.54
C ALA A 210 4.03 18.05 -8.58
N VAL A 211 3.78 18.64 -9.75
CA VAL A 211 4.75 18.78 -10.83
C VAL A 211 5.07 20.26 -10.98
N SER A 212 6.35 20.61 -11.12
CA SER A 212 6.76 22.01 -11.30
C SER A 212 6.29 22.57 -12.64
N GLY A 213 6.05 23.89 -12.70
CA GLY A 213 5.60 24.57 -13.92
C GLY A 213 6.60 24.54 -15.08
N ASP A 214 7.89 24.30 -14.79
CA ASP A 214 8.95 24.07 -15.79
C ASP A 214 9.13 22.57 -16.14
N GLY A 215 8.35 21.68 -15.52
CA GLY A 215 8.38 20.24 -15.76
C GLY A 215 9.62 19.50 -15.26
N ARG A 216 10.53 20.17 -14.54
CA ARG A 216 11.81 19.61 -14.08
C ARG A 216 11.70 18.77 -12.80
N TYR A 217 10.70 19.03 -11.96
CA TYR A 217 10.59 18.43 -10.64
C TYR A 217 9.22 17.82 -10.38
N VAL A 218 9.23 16.76 -9.59
CA VAL A 218 8.06 16.20 -8.93
C VAL A 218 8.32 16.24 -7.42
N MET A 219 7.36 16.77 -6.67
CA MET A 219 7.40 16.83 -5.20
C MET A 219 6.30 15.93 -4.64
N VAL A 220 6.58 15.21 -3.55
CA VAL A 220 5.70 14.15 -3.04
C VAL A 220 5.38 14.38 -1.57
N GLY A 221 4.12 14.62 -1.25
CA GLY A 221 3.68 14.81 0.14
C GLY A 221 3.35 13.49 0.82
N ASN A 222 4.14 13.13 1.83
CA ASN A 222 3.97 11.89 2.59
C ASN A 222 3.33 12.14 3.96
N TYR A 223 2.41 11.25 4.33
CA TYR A 223 1.96 11.07 5.71
C TYR A 223 2.93 10.21 6.51
N LEU A 224 3.60 9.24 5.87
CA LEU A 224 4.59 8.40 6.54
C LEU A 224 5.77 8.12 5.59
N PRO A 225 7.01 8.52 5.96
CA PRO A 225 7.33 9.47 7.04
C PRO A 225 6.75 10.88 6.77
N HIS A 226 6.64 11.73 7.78
CA HIS A 226 6.17 13.12 7.64
C HIS A 226 7.17 13.97 6.84
N THR A 227 7.12 13.85 5.52
CA THR A 227 8.11 14.38 4.57
C THR A 227 7.44 14.97 3.33
N LEU A 228 8.12 15.90 2.67
CA LEU A 228 7.73 16.56 1.43
C LEU A 228 8.91 16.58 0.45
#